data_AF-A0A8X6M3H7-F1
#
_entry.id   AF-A0A8X6M3H7-F1
#
_cell.length_a   1.000
_cell.length_b   1.000
_cell.length_c   1.000
_cell.angle_alpha   90.00
_cell.angle_beta   90.00
_cell.angle_gamma   90.00
#
_symmetry.space_group_name_H-M   'P 1'
#
loop_
_entity.id
_entity.type
_entity.pdbx_description
1 polymer ?
#
loop_
_entity_poly.entity_id
_entity_poly.type
_entity_poly.pdbx_seq_one_letter_code
_entity_poly.pdbx_strand_id
1 'polypeptide(L)'
;MLTASKNLKNLKRLVCWQIQGEKKIMNSITERRVIHQVKIDPKISAPKIAASTCNTLGRSVSAETVRRVLRKAGYNGRVARKKALNW
;
A
#
# COMPACT_ATOMS: atom_id res chain seq x y z
N MET A 1 -49.46 -14.14 -19.60
CA MET A 1 -48.23 -13.80 -18.87
C MET A 1 -47.06 -14.52 -19.54
N LEU A 2 -46.38 -13.87 -20.47
CA LEU A 2 -45.24 -14.46 -21.18
C LEU A 2 -44.01 -14.35 -20.26
N THR A 3 -43.50 -15.49 -19.79
CA THR A 3 -42.26 -15.56 -19.02
C THR A 3 -41.11 -15.27 -19.99
N ALA A 4 -40.48 -14.11 -19.82
CA ALA A 4 -39.29 -13.73 -20.57
C ALA A 4 -38.18 -14.76 -20.29
N SER A 5 -37.98 -15.68 -21.23
CA SER A 5 -36.81 -16.55 -21.28
C SER A 5 -35.59 -15.65 -21.43
N LYS A 6 -34.88 -15.42 -20.33
CA LYS A 6 -33.64 -14.64 -20.30
C LYS A 6 -32.59 -15.40 -21.09
N ASN A 7 -32.45 -14.99 -22.34
CA ASN A 7 -31.47 -15.47 -23.31
C ASN A 7 -30.04 -15.41 -22.71
N LEU A 8 -29.51 -16.57 -22.31
CA LEU A 8 -28.20 -16.75 -21.68
C LEU A 8 -27.00 -16.40 -22.60
N LYS A 9 -27.24 -15.90 -23.82
CA LYS A 9 -26.17 -15.61 -24.79
C LYS A 9 -25.47 -14.26 -24.56
N ASN A 10 -25.94 -13.43 -23.61
CA ASN A 10 -25.32 -12.12 -23.29
C ASN A 10 -24.36 -12.13 -22.08
N LEU A 11 -24.13 -13.27 -21.41
CA LEU A 11 -23.22 -13.33 -20.25
C LEU A 11 -21.72 -13.40 -20.62
N LYS A 12 -21.37 -13.65 -21.88
CA LYS A 12 -19.96 -13.76 -22.31
C LYS A 12 -19.26 -12.43 -22.60
N ARG A 13 -19.95 -11.28 -22.50
CA ARG A 13 -19.34 -9.95 -22.68
C ARG A 13 -18.87 -9.30 -21.39
N LEU A 14 -19.14 -9.90 -20.23
CA LEU A 14 -18.82 -9.37 -18.90
C LEU A 14 -17.58 -9.99 -18.24
N VAL A 15 -16.74 -10.70 -19.00
CA VAL A 15 -15.52 -11.34 -18.43
C VAL A 15 -14.22 -10.71 -18.90
N CYS A 16 -14.29 -9.57 -19.62
CA CYS A 16 -13.12 -8.78 -20.01
C CYS A 16 -12.42 -8.06 -18.83
N TRP A 17 -12.80 -8.34 -17.58
CA TRP A 17 -12.40 -7.57 -16.39
C TRP A 17 -11.80 -8.43 -15.28
N GLN A 18 -10.89 -9.36 -15.60
CA GLN A 18 -10.18 -10.03 -14.52
C GLN A 18 -8.79 -10.57 -14.88
N ILE A 19 -7.97 -9.78 -15.57
CA ILE A 19 -6.51 -9.97 -15.42
C ILE A 19 -6.15 -9.40 -14.05
N GLN A 20 -6.41 -10.16 -12.98
CA GLN A 20 -5.88 -9.83 -11.66
C GLN A 20 -4.39 -10.12 -11.69
N GLY A 21 -3.57 -9.06 -11.76
CA GLY A 21 -2.12 -9.18 -11.60
C GLY A 21 -1.75 -9.82 -10.25
N GLU A 22 -0.50 -10.21 -10.10
CA GLU A 22 -0.02 -10.84 -8.87
C GLU A 22 -0.35 -10.01 -7.62
N LYS A 23 -0.74 -10.71 -6.56
CA LYS A 23 -1.07 -10.07 -5.28
C LYS A 23 0.17 -9.36 -4.74
N LYS A 24 -0.02 -8.12 -4.27
CA LYS A 24 1.04 -7.34 -3.64
C LYS A 24 1.63 -8.12 -2.46
N ILE A 25 2.95 -8.04 -2.30
CA ILE A 25 3.67 -8.63 -1.15
C ILE A 25 3.16 -8.04 0.18
N MET A 26 2.75 -6.76 0.16
CA MET A 26 2.19 -6.02 1.29
C MET A 26 0.66 -6.20 1.38
N ASN A 27 0.18 -6.67 2.52
CA ASN A 27 -1.23 -6.68 2.87
C ASN A 27 -1.65 -5.37 3.55
N SER A 28 -2.95 -5.07 3.59
CA SER A 28 -3.50 -3.86 4.24
C SER A 28 -3.16 -3.77 5.75
N ILE A 29 -3.12 -4.91 6.45
CA ILE A 29 -2.71 -4.98 7.86
C ILE A 29 -1.24 -4.60 8.01
N THR A 30 -0.38 -5.09 7.12
CA THR A 30 1.05 -4.77 7.13
C THR A 30 1.29 -3.30 6.80
N GLU A 31 0.56 -2.74 5.82
CA GLU A 31 0.60 -1.30 5.50
C GLU A 31 0.28 -0.46 6.74
N ARG A 32 -0.77 -0.83 7.49
CA ARG A 32 -1.12 -0.15 8.74
C ARG A 32 -0.04 -0.25 9.81
N ARG A 33 0.60 -1.40 9.97
CA ARG A 33 1.66 -1.60 10.96
C ARG A 33 2.90 -0.76 10.65
N VAL A 34 3.28 -0.65 9.37
CA VAL A 34 4.34 0.25 8.90
C VAL A 34 4.02 1.70 9.26
N ILE A 35 2.80 2.16 8.96
CA ILE A 35 2.35 3.51 9.29
C ILE A 35 2.37 3.75 10.81
N HIS A 36 1.93 2.76 11.60
CA HIS A 36 1.93 2.84 13.06
C HIS A 36 3.34 2.98 13.65
N GLN A 37 4.33 2.26 13.11
CA GLN A 37 5.72 2.42 13.54
C GLN A 37 6.23 3.85 13.33
N VAL A 38 5.91 4.47 12.18
CA VAL A 38 6.27 5.87 11.90
C VAL A 38 5.52 6.86 12.77
N LYS A 39 4.30 6.53 13.22
CA LYS A 39 3.57 7.35 14.20
C LYS A 39 4.20 7.31 15.59
N ILE A 40 4.72 6.15 16.01
CA ILE A 40 5.41 6.01 17.30
C ILE A 40 6.80 6.68 17.26
N ASP A 41 7.60 6.34 16.25
CA ASP A 41 8.93 6.91 16.04
C ASP A 41 9.03 7.48 14.62
N PRO A 42 8.83 8.81 14.44
CA PRO A 42 8.89 9.42 13.12
C PRO A 42 10.30 9.50 12.53
N LYS A 43 11.35 9.24 13.32
CA LYS A 43 12.75 9.27 12.85
C LYS A 43 13.23 7.92 12.33
N ILE A 44 12.42 6.87 12.47
CA ILE A 44 12.80 5.53 12.04
C ILE A 44 13.02 5.49 10.51
N SER A 45 14.15 4.94 10.10
CA SER A 45 14.52 4.88 8.69
C SER A 45 13.78 3.75 7.96
N ALA A 46 13.46 3.96 6.68
CA ALA A 46 12.76 2.96 5.86
C ALA A 46 13.46 1.58 5.81
N PRO A 47 14.81 1.46 5.74
CA PRO A 47 15.48 0.16 5.81
C PRO A 47 15.26 -0.56 7.15
N LYS A 48 15.21 0.17 8.27
CA LYS A 48 14.97 -0.41 9.59
C LYS A 48 13.54 -0.93 9.73
N ILE A 49 12.57 -0.21 9.17
CA ILE A 49 11.18 -0.68 9.05
C ILE A 49 11.12 -1.94 8.14
N ALA A 50 11.86 -1.95 7.03
CA ALA A 50 11.87 -3.10 6.11
C ALA A 50 12.38 -4.36 6.81
N ALA A 51 13.46 -4.25 7.59
CA ALA A 51 13.99 -5.35 8.39
C ALA A 51 12.98 -5.85 9.44
N SER A 52 12.33 -4.94 10.18
CA SER A 52 11.32 -5.33 11.19
C SER A 52 10.10 -6.00 10.55
N THR A 53 9.70 -5.51 9.36
CA THR A 53 8.58 -6.05 8.59
C THR A 53 8.92 -7.41 7.99
N CYS A 54 10.15 -7.59 7.50
CA CYS A 54 10.66 -8.88 7.00
C CYS A 54 10.62 -9.94 8.11
N ASN A 55 11.10 -9.59 9.31
CA ASN A 55 11.06 -10.49 10.46
C ASN A 55 9.63 -10.87 10.87
N THR A 56 8.68 -9.95 10.72
CA THR A 56 7.27 -10.20 11.08
C THR A 56 6.53 -11.04 10.03
N LEU A 57 6.80 -10.81 8.74
CA LEU A 57 6.11 -11.47 7.62
C LEU A 57 6.77 -12.78 7.17
N GLY A 58 8.04 -13.01 7.50
CA GLY A 58 8.84 -14.09 6.94
C GLY A 58 9.10 -13.93 5.43
N ARG A 59 8.91 -12.74 4.87
CA ARG A 59 9.08 -12.43 3.44
C ARG A 59 9.99 -11.22 3.28
N SER A 60 10.86 -11.26 2.28
CA SER A 60 11.71 -10.12 1.94
C SER A 60 10.86 -8.95 1.45
N VAL A 61 11.06 -7.78 2.07
CA VAL A 61 10.43 -6.52 1.67
C VAL A 61 11.54 -5.52 1.35
N SER A 62 11.51 -4.96 0.15
CA SER A 62 12.47 -3.93 -0.23
C SER A 62 12.22 -2.63 0.54
N ALA A 63 13.27 -1.88 0.83
CA ALA A 63 13.13 -0.56 1.45
C ALA A 63 12.30 0.40 0.56
N GLU A 64 12.33 0.26 -0.76
CA GLU A 64 11.53 1.09 -1.67
C GLU A 64 10.04 0.80 -1.57
N THR A 65 9.66 -0.47 -1.31
CA THR A 65 8.26 -0.83 -1.04
C THR A 65 7.73 -0.09 0.18
N VAL A 66 8.52 -0.01 1.26
CA VAL A 66 8.18 0.76 2.46
C VAL A 66 8.02 2.25 2.13
N ARG A 67 8.96 2.84 1.37
CA ARG A 67 8.85 4.25 0.94
C ARG A 67 7.60 4.52 0.13
N ARG A 68 7.22 3.64 -0.79
CA ARG A 68 5.97 3.77 -1.58
C ARG A 68 4.74 3.76 -0.68
N VAL A 69 4.71 2.91 0.34
CA VAL A 69 3.61 2.83 1.32
C VAL A 69 3.52 4.13 2.12
N LEU A 70 4.65 4.64 2.59
CA LEU A 70 4.72 5.91 3.32
C LEU A 70 4.26 7.09 2.46
N ARG A 71 4.69 7.15 1.19
CA ARG A 71 4.23 8.18 0.24
C ARG A 71 2.73 8.11 -0.02
N LYS A 72 2.19 6.90 -0.25
CA LYS A 72 0.75 6.66 -0.40
C LYS A 72 -0.05 7.10 0.83
N ALA A 73 0.53 7.00 2.01
CA ALA A 73 -0.05 7.47 3.27
C ALA A 73 0.18 8.96 3.56
N GLY A 74 0.81 9.72 2.64
CA GLY A 74 1.02 11.16 2.76
C GLY A 74 2.35 11.58 3.39
N TYR A 75 3.23 10.64 3.75
CA TYR A 75 4.57 10.92 4.28
C TYR A 75 5.56 11.18 3.14
N ASN A 76 5.32 12.25 2.36
CA ASN A 76 6.00 12.53 1.09
C ASN A 76 7.36 13.26 1.21
N GLY A 77 7.81 13.59 2.42
CA GLY A 77 9.11 14.23 2.67
C GLY A 77 9.08 15.78 2.58
N ARG A 78 10.18 16.37 3.09
CA ARG A 78 10.46 17.80 3.41
C ARG A 78 9.24 18.68 3.75
N VAL A 79 8.95 18.73 5.05
CA VAL A 79 8.35 19.91 5.69
C VAL A 79 9.34 21.08 5.58
N ALA A 80 8.84 22.31 5.36
CA ALA A 80 9.66 23.51 5.29
C ALA A 80 10.53 23.66 6.55
N ARG A 81 11.82 23.95 6.37
CA ARG A 81 12.69 24.35 7.50
C ARG A 81 12.17 25.71 8.01
N LYS A 82 11.95 25.84 9.33
CA LYS A 82 11.74 27.17 9.93
C LYS A 82 12.95 28.03 9.55
N LYS A 83 12.70 29.22 8.98
CA LYS A 83 13.76 30.19 8.69
C LYS A 83 14.52 30.43 10.00
N ALA A 84 15.84 30.31 9.99
CA ALA A 84 16.61 30.70 11.16
C ALA A 84 16.33 32.19 11.41
N LEU A 85 15.91 32.54 12.63
CA LEU A 85 15.91 33.93 13.07
C LEU A 85 17.37 34.27 13.33
N ASN A 86 18.02 34.81 12.30
CA ASN A 86 19.28 35.50 12.45
C ASN A 86 18.98 36.86 13.09
N TRP A 87 19.48 37.03 14.32
CA TRP A 87 19.54 38.30 15.05
C TRP A 87 20.64 39.18 14.49
#